data_AF-A0A661VJR1-F1
#
_entry.id   AF-A0A661VJR1-F1
#
_cell.length_a   1.000
_cell.length_b   1.000
_cell.length_c   1.000
_cell.angle_alpha   90.00
_cell.angle_beta   90.00
_cell.angle_gamma   90.00
#
_symmetry.space_group_name_H-M   'P 1'
#
loop_
_entity.id
_entity.type
_entity.pdbx_description
1 polymer ?
#
loop_
_entity_poly.entity_id
_entity_poly.type
_entity_poly.pdbx_seq_one_letter_code
_entity_poly.pdbx_strand_id
1 'polypeptide(L)'
;MPPAKKKGTFADLYEAERRVRPTRPGRPRSRRQRKQTTVYLTPEQKEMLNDLHYAWNKQFKVDRSDIVGLGIEMLTHMVSTLDVSAFQTFESLKVQISRNIDRGRTTYS
;
A
#
# COMPACT_ATOMS: atom_id res chain seq x y z
N MET A 1 43.65 1.18 -48.57
CA MET A 1 43.40 0.31 -47.40
C MET A 1 42.56 1.09 -46.39
N PRO A 2 41.36 0.65 -45.98
CA PRO A 2 40.62 1.35 -44.93
C PRO A 2 41.22 1.01 -43.56
N PRO A 3 41.25 1.94 -42.60
CA PRO A 3 41.86 1.69 -41.29
C PRO A 3 40.98 0.74 -40.45
N ALA A 4 41.64 -0.07 -39.63
CA ALA A 4 41.07 -1.11 -38.79
C ALA A 4 40.03 -0.55 -37.79
N LYS A 5 38.90 -1.26 -37.65
CA LYS A 5 37.86 -1.00 -36.64
C LYS A 5 38.47 -1.05 -35.24
N LYS A 6 38.57 0.10 -34.56
CA LYS A 6 38.97 0.18 -33.15
C LYS A 6 37.96 -0.61 -32.31
N LYS A 7 38.46 -1.56 -31.53
CA LYS A 7 37.67 -2.30 -30.52
C LYS A 7 37.15 -1.29 -29.50
N GLY A 8 35.84 -1.22 -29.34
CA GLY A 8 35.17 -0.29 -28.44
C GLY A 8 35.75 -0.40 -27.03
N THR A 9 35.97 0.75 -26.43
CA THR A 9 36.48 0.93 -25.07
C THR A 9 35.39 0.61 -24.06
N PHE A 10 35.74 0.32 -22.80
CA PHE A 10 34.77 0.06 -21.73
C PHE A 10 33.75 1.21 -21.55
N ALA A 11 34.13 2.44 -21.91
CA ALA A 11 33.24 3.59 -21.95
C ALA A 11 32.09 3.44 -22.98
N ASP A 12 32.36 2.81 -24.14
CA ASP A 12 31.37 2.58 -25.18
C ASP A 12 30.31 1.56 -24.73
N LEU A 13 30.70 0.59 -23.88
CA LEU A 13 29.78 -0.36 -23.25
C LEU A 13 28.87 0.31 -22.22
N TYR A 14 29.40 1.27 -21.46
CA TYR A 14 28.62 2.02 -20.45
C TYR A 14 27.61 2.98 -21.10
N GLU A 15 27.97 3.59 -22.23
CA GLU A 15 27.05 4.40 -23.04
C GLU A 15 25.96 3.54 -23.70
N ALA A 16 26.31 2.34 -24.18
CA ALA A 16 25.35 1.39 -24.71
C ALA A 16 24.36 0.91 -23.62
N GLU A 17 24.82 0.61 -22.40
CA GLU A 17 23.95 0.22 -21.29
C GLU A 17 22.99 1.35 -20.85
N ARG A 18 23.42 2.62 -20.91
CA ARG A 18 22.55 3.75 -20.59
C ARG A 18 21.43 3.94 -21.61
N ARG A 19 21.69 3.67 -22.90
CA ARG A 19 20.69 3.79 -23.98
C ARG A 19 19.66 2.66 -23.99
N VAL A 20 19.99 1.51 -23.41
CA VAL A 20 19.16 0.29 -23.42
C VAL A 20 18.29 0.16 -22.17
N ARG A 21 18.39 1.07 -21.18
CA ARG A 21 17.46 1.03 -20.04
C ARG A 21 16.02 1.24 -20.55
N PRO A 22 15.15 0.21 -20.50
CA PRO A 22 13.78 0.40 -20.89
C PRO A 22 13.20 1.43 -19.93
N THR A 23 12.67 2.52 -20.48
CA THR A 23 11.79 3.44 -19.76
C THR A 23 10.61 2.60 -19.33
N ARG A 24 10.70 1.99 -18.13
CA ARG A 24 9.60 1.23 -17.55
C ARG A 24 8.42 2.20 -17.55
N PRO A 25 7.29 1.86 -18.20
CA PRO A 25 6.13 2.72 -18.17
C PRO A 25 5.81 2.96 -16.70
N GLY A 26 5.99 4.21 -16.25
CA GLY A 26 5.69 4.59 -14.88
C GLY A 26 4.24 4.21 -14.61
N ARG A 27 3.95 3.71 -13.40
CA ARG A 27 2.58 3.42 -12.98
C ARG A 27 1.71 4.63 -13.33
N PRO A 28 0.54 4.45 -13.96
CA PRO A 28 -0.37 5.55 -14.25
C PRO A 28 -0.52 6.43 -13.01
N ARG A 29 -0.27 7.74 -13.15
CA ARG A 29 -0.44 8.68 -12.04
C ARG A 29 -1.87 8.52 -11.52
N SER A 30 -2.00 8.16 -10.25
CA SER A 30 -3.30 8.08 -9.60
C SER A 30 -4.04 9.40 -9.81
N ARG A 31 -5.29 9.34 -10.29
CA ARG A 31 -6.12 10.53 -10.60
C ARG A 31 -6.39 11.40 -9.36
N ARG A 32 -6.17 10.87 -8.14
CA ARG A 32 -6.36 11.57 -6.88
C ARG A 32 -5.00 12.00 -6.31
N GLN A 33 -4.87 13.26 -5.94
CA GLN A 33 -3.70 13.76 -5.22
C GLN A 33 -3.65 13.08 -3.85
N ARG A 34 -2.60 12.29 -3.59
CA ARG A 34 -2.32 11.69 -2.29
C ARG A 34 -1.29 12.54 -1.56
N LYS A 35 -1.56 12.89 -0.30
CA LYS A 35 -0.55 13.45 0.60
C LYS A 35 0.22 12.31 1.25
N GLN A 36 1.54 12.46 1.38
CA GLN A 36 2.36 11.49 2.09
C GLN A 36 2.04 11.56 3.59
N THR A 37 1.84 10.41 4.22
CA THR A 37 1.59 10.28 5.65
C THR A 37 2.45 9.14 6.19
N THR A 38 3.09 9.36 7.33
CA THR A 38 3.84 8.32 8.06
C THR A 38 2.95 7.77 9.15
N VAL A 39 2.82 6.44 9.22
CA VAL A 39 2.02 5.74 10.23
C VAL A 39 2.95 4.86 11.05
N TYR A 40 2.91 5.02 12.37
CA TYR A 40 3.62 4.15 13.30
C TYR A 40 2.76 2.93 13.61
N LEU A 41 3.32 1.74 13.43
CA LEU A 41 2.65 0.47 13.67
C LEU A 41 3.43 -0.31 14.73
N THR A 42 2.70 -1.04 15.58
CA THR A 42 3.33 -2.05 16.43
C THR A 42 3.87 -3.20 15.57
N PRO A 43 4.79 -4.04 16.09
CA PRO A 43 5.27 -5.22 15.37
C PRO A 43 4.12 -6.10 14.85
N GLU A 44 3.12 -6.34 15.69
CA GLU A 44 1.96 -7.18 15.36
C GLU A 44 1.12 -6.56 14.23
N GLN A 45 0.90 -5.24 14.28
CA GLN A 45 0.19 -4.52 13.22
C GLN A 45 0.93 -4.56 11.88
N LYS A 46 2.26 -4.49 11.92
CA LYS A 46 3.10 -4.60 10.72
C LYS A 46 3.01 -6.00 10.10
N GLU A 47 3.00 -7.04 10.92
CA GLU A 47 2.82 -8.43 10.46
C GLU A 47 1.44 -8.62 9.83
N MET A 48 0.37 -8.20 10.51
CA MET A 48 -1.00 -8.26 9.97
C MET A 48 -1.11 -7.54 8.61
N LEU A 49 -0.48 -6.37 8.46
CA LEU A 49 -0.47 -5.64 7.19
C LEU A 49 0.31 -6.39 6.09
N ASN A 50 1.42 -7.03 6.45
CA ASN A 50 2.20 -7.83 5.50
C ASN A 50 1.43 -9.06 5.02
N ASP A 51 0.73 -9.74 5.91
CA ASP A 51 -0.08 -10.92 5.58
C ASP A 51 -1.24 -10.55 4.66
N LEU A 52 -1.98 -9.49 4.98
CA LEU A 52 -3.04 -8.95 4.12
C LEU A 52 -2.50 -8.57 2.74
N HIS A 53 -1.37 -7.86 2.70
CA HIS A 53 -0.72 -7.49 1.45
C HIS A 53 -0.31 -8.72 0.64
N TYR A 54 0.29 -9.72 1.28
CA TYR A 54 0.68 -10.94 0.58
C TYR A 54 -0.54 -11.70 0.01
N ALA A 55 -1.62 -11.80 0.78
CA ALA A 55 -2.85 -12.46 0.36
C ALA A 55 -3.49 -11.75 -0.85
N TRP A 56 -3.62 -10.43 -0.78
CA TRP A 56 -4.39 -9.67 -1.77
C TRP A 56 -3.58 -9.24 -3.00
N ASN A 57 -2.26 -9.04 -2.86
CA ASN A 57 -1.42 -8.58 -3.95
C ASN A 57 -1.40 -9.56 -5.13
N LYS A 58 -1.52 -10.87 -4.86
CA LYS A 58 -1.60 -11.90 -5.91
C LYS A 58 -2.82 -11.71 -6.82
N GLN A 59 -3.93 -11.23 -6.29
CA GLN A 59 -5.20 -11.11 -7.01
C GLN A 59 -5.40 -9.69 -7.56
N PHE A 60 -5.10 -8.66 -6.77
CA PHE A 60 -5.54 -7.29 -7.05
C PHE A 60 -4.41 -6.30 -7.34
N LYS A 61 -3.13 -6.71 -7.24
CA LYS A 61 -1.96 -5.81 -7.38
C LYS A 61 -2.08 -4.54 -6.52
N VAL A 62 -2.27 -4.74 -5.21
CA VAL A 62 -2.45 -3.67 -4.22
C VAL A 62 -1.16 -3.38 -3.48
N ASP A 63 -0.91 -2.11 -3.17
CA ASP A 63 0.17 -1.73 -2.26
C ASP A 63 -0.32 -1.68 -0.80
N ARG A 64 0.61 -1.72 0.14
CA ARG A 64 0.31 -1.54 1.58
C ARG A 64 -0.47 -0.24 1.86
N SER A 65 -0.18 0.84 1.12
CA SER A 65 -0.92 2.10 1.27
C SER A 65 -2.38 2.01 0.84
N ASP A 66 -2.70 1.14 -0.13
CA ASP A 66 -4.07 0.94 -0.58
C ASP A 66 -4.88 0.18 0.49
N ILE A 67 -4.25 -0.79 1.17
CA ILE A 67 -4.84 -1.51 2.31
C ILE A 67 -5.09 -0.58 3.50
N VAL A 68 -4.11 0.26 3.84
CA VAL A 68 -4.26 1.28 4.88
C VAL A 68 -5.40 2.26 4.52
N GLY A 69 -5.46 2.68 3.25
CA GLY A 69 -6.55 3.54 2.76
C GLY A 69 -7.93 2.90 2.94
N LEU A 70 -8.09 1.63 2.54
CA LEU A 70 -9.33 0.88 2.75
C LEU A 70 -9.69 0.77 4.24
N GLY A 71 -8.70 0.51 5.10
CA GLY A 71 -8.92 0.45 6.54
C GLY A 71 -9.49 1.75 7.12
N ILE A 72 -8.99 2.91 6.66
CA ILE A 72 -9.49 4.24 7.05
C ILE A 72 -10.93 4.45 6.54
N GLU A 73 -11.21 4.10 5.28
CA GLU A 73 -12.55 4.20 4.71
C GLU A 73 -13.56 3.34 5.49
N MET A 74 -13.21 2.07 5.75
CA MET A 74 -14.05 1.15 6.52
C MET A 74 -14.27 1.63 7.96
N LEU A 75 -13.22 2.12 8.63
CA LEU A 75 -13.33 2.67 9.98
C LEU A 75 -14.25 3.90 10.00
N THR A 76 -14.14 4.77 9.00
CA THR A 76 -15.02 5.94 8.86
C THR A 76 -16.47 5.51 8.73
N HIS A 77 -16.77 4.51 7.89
CA HIS A 77 -18.12 3.97 7.77
C HIS A 77 -18.64 3.37 9.08
N MET A 78 -17.81 2.58 9.79
CA MET A 78 -18.19 1.97 11.07
C MET A 78 -18.46 3.00 12.17
N VAL A 79 -17.74 4.12 12.17
CA VAL A 79 -17.87 5.17 13.20
C VAL A 79 -18.90 6.23 12.80
N SER A 80 -19.24 6.38 11.51
CA SER A 80 -20.20 7.39 11.03
C SER A 80 -21.60 7.27 11.67
N THR A 81 -21.96 6.08 12.14
CA THR A 81 -23.22 5.81 12.83
C THR A 81 -23.10 5.81 14.35
N LEU A 82 -21.89 5.95 14.89
CA LEU A 82 -21.63 5.99 16.32
C LEU A 82 -21.57 7.43 16.81
N ASP A 83 -22.24 7.69 17.92
CA ASP A 83 -22.00 8.92 18.67
C ASP A 83 -20.67 8.79 19.43
N VAL A 84 -19.61 9.36 18.86
CA VAL A 84 -18.26 9.31 19.45
C VAL A 84 -18.21 9.99 20.81
N SER A 85 -19.11 10.94 21.09
CA SER A 85 -19.18 11.63 22.38
C SER A 85 -19.66 10.75 23.54
N ALA A 86 -20.29 9.60 23.22
CA ALA A 86 -20.72 8.62 24.20
C ALA A 86 -19.56 7.80 24.81
N PHE A 87 -18.35 7.89 24.27
CA PHE A 87 -17.18 7.13 24.72
C PHE A 87 -16.26 7.97 25.60
N GLN A 88 -15.97 7.48 26.81
CA GLN A 88 -15.06 8.17 27.74
C GLN A 88 -13.59 8.05 27.33
N THR A 89 -13.23 6.97 26.62
CA THR A 89 -11.84 6.69 26.22
C THR A 89 -11.75 6.07 24.84
N PHE A 90 -10.60 6.23 24.19
CA PHE A 90 -10.33 5.58 22.90
C PHE A 90 -10.38 4.05 22.99
N GLU A 91 -9.97 3.46 24.12
CA GLU A 91 -10.10 2.01 24.33
C GLU A 91 -11.56 1.55 24.34
N SER A 92 -12.47 2.32 24.97
CA SER A 92 -13.89 1.98 24.96
C SER A 92 -14.48 2.00 23.54
N LEU A 93 -14.03 2.94 22.70
CA LEU A 93 -14.40 2.99 21.28
C LEU A 93 -13.85 1.77 20.52
N LYS A 94 -12.58 1.39 20.73
CA LYS A 94 -12.00 0.19 20.10
C LYS A 94 -12.79 -1.06 20.44
N VAL A 95 -13.11 -1.26 21.73
CA VAL A 95 -13.89 -2.41 22.19
C VAL A 95 -15.26 -2.45 21.50
N GLN A 96 -15.94 -1.31 21.38
CA GLN A 96 -17.23 -1.25 20.72
C GLN A 96 -17.14 -1.57 19.22
N ILE A 97 -16.13 -1.04 18.53
CA ILE A 97 -15.89 -1.34 17.11
C ILE A 97 -15.61 -2.84 16.92
N SER A 98 -14.75 -3.44 17.75
CA SER A 98 -14.47 -4.88 17.70
C SER A 98 -15.73 -5.72 17.90
N ARG A 99 -16.57 -5.37 18.88
CA ARG A 99 -17.86 -6.06 19.12
C ARG A 99 -18.80 -5.97 17.92
N ASN A 100 -18.87 -4.81 17.26
CA ASN A 100 -19.71 -4.63 16.08
C ASN A 100 -19.22 -5.49 14.90
N ILE A 101 -17.90 -5.61 14.73
CA ILE A 101 -17.30 -6.49 13.71
C ILE A 101 -17.67 -7.95 13.98
N ASP A 102 -17.55 -8.41 15.23
CA ASP A 102 -17.84 -9.80 15.60
C ASP A 102 -19.34 -10.14 15.43
N ARG A 103 -20.24 -9.23 15.84
CA ARG A 103 -21.69 -9.39 15.63
C ARG A 103 -22.08 -9.43 14.15
N GLY A 104 -21.38 -8.64 13.32
CA GLY A 104 -21.57 -8.68 11.87
C GLY A 104 -21.25 -10.06 11.30
N ARG A 105 -20.20 -10.73 11.79
CA ARG A 105 -19.81 -12.07 11.34
C ARG A 105 -20.80 -13.17 11.74
N THR A 106 -21.41 -13.06 12.91
CA THR A 106 -22.41 -14.04 13.39
C THR A 106 -23.75 -13.96 12.65
N THR A 107 -24.00 -12.89 11.89
CA THR A 107 -25.27 -12.73 11.14
C THR A 107 -25.22 -13.36 9.73
N TYR A 108 -24.02 -13.69 9.24
CA TYR A 108 -23.79 -14.26 7.92
C TYR A 108 -23.08 -15.64 7.95
N SER A 109 -23.07 -16.29 9.12
CA SER A 109 -22.63 -17.68 9.30
C SER A 109 -23.83 -18.55 9.63
#